data_AF-A0A534Q5Q9-F1
#
_entry.id   AF-A0A534Q5Q9-F1
#
_cell.length_a   1.000
_cell.length_b   1.000
_cell.length_c   1.000
_cell.angle_alpha   90.00
_cell.angle_beta   90.00
_cell.angle_gamma   90.00
#
_symmetry.space_group_name_H-M   'P 1'
#
loop_
_entity.id
_entity.type
_entity.pdbx_description
1 polymer ?
#
loop_
_entity_poly.entity_id
_entity_poly.type
_entity_poly.pdbx_seq_one_letter_code
_entity_poly.pdbx_strand_id
1 'polypeptide(L)' 'MKTDTSERGLERLICTALTGSPCDPDAEPAESVGERPATYGVGWIPGTPEHYDREYCVNPGGQ' A
#
# COMPACT_ATOMS: atom_id res chain seq x y z
N MET A 1 2.66 -22.26 17.96
CA MET A 1 3.01 -21.04 17.19
C MET A 1 2.16 -19.91 17.72
N LYS A 2 2.75 -18.76 18.06
CA LYS A 2 2.00 -17.57 18.46
C LYS A 2 1.90 -16.67 17.23
N THR A 3 0.68 -16.39 16.78
CA THR A 3 0.45 -15.39 15.74
C THR A 3 0.95 -14.04 16.24
N ASP A 4 1.75 -13.35 15.44
CA ASP A 4 2.15 -11.99 15.75
C ASP A 4 0.95 -11.06 15.58
N THR A 5 0.46 -10.54 16.72
CA THR A 5 -0.66 -9.60 16.78
C THR A 5 -0.19 -8.17 17.07
N SER A 6 1.10 -7.87 16.89
CA SER A 6 1.54 -6.48 16.81
C SER A 6 0.85 -5.76 15.64
N GLU A 7 0.84 -4.43 15.64
CA GLU A 7 0.27 -3.65 14.53
C GLU A 7 0.87 -4.07 13.19
N ARG A 8 2.19 -4.25 13.14
CA ARG A 8 2.91 -4.72 11.95
C ARG A 8 2.55 -6.17 11.58
N GLY A 9 2.44 -7.05 12.57
CA GLY A 9 2.05 -8.44 12.36
C GLY A 9 0.64 -8.55 11.77
N LEU A 10 -0.31 -7.79 12.30
CA LEU A 10 -1.68 -7.75 11.82
C LEU A 10 -1.78 -7.14 10.42
N GLU A 11 -1.08 -6.04 10.15
CA GLU A 11 -0.99 -5.43 8.82
C GLU A 11 -0.53 -6.45 7.77
N ARG A 12 0.59 -7.14 8.01
CA ARG A 12 1.12 -8.14 7.08
C ARG A 12 0.14 -9.29 6.81
N LEU A 13 -0.57 -9.75 7.84
CA LEU A 13 -1.60 -10.79 7.69
C LEU A 13 -2.76 -10.32 6.81
N ILE A 14 -3.24 -9.10 7.04
CA ILE A 14 -4.32 -8.49 6.25
C ILE A 14 -3.87 -8.29 4.80
N CYS A 15 -2.69 -7.68 4.60
CA CYS A 15 -2.12 -7.44 3.27
C CYS A 15 -1.98 -8.75 2.50
N THR A 16 -1.38 -9.77 3.10
CA THR A 16 -1.23 -11.08 2.44
C THR A 16 -2.57 -11.69 2.06
N ALA A 17 -3.59 -11.58 2.93
CA ALA A 17 -4.92 -12.12 2.66
C ALA A 17 -5.67 -11.38 1.56
N LEU A 18 -5.49 -10.06 1.43
CA LEU A 18 -6.25 -9.23 0.50
C LEU A 18 -5.56 -9.01 -0.84
N THR A 19 -4.23 -9.02 -0.87
CA THR A 19 -3.42 -8.65 -2.03
C THR A 19 -2.48 -9.76 -2.50
N GLY A 20 -2.30 -10.83 -1.70
CA GLY A 20 -1.31 -11.86 -1.95
C GLY A 20 0.13 -11.46 -1.61
N SER A 21 0.35 -10.24 -1.08
CA SER A 21 1.67 -9.69 -0.72
C SER A 21 1.65 -9.05 0.68
N PRO A 22 2.75 -9.09 1.45
CA PRO A 22 2.80 -8.47 2.77
C PRO A 22 2.79 -6.92 2.76
N CYS A 23 2.80 -6.27 1.58
CA CYS A 23 2.89 -4.82 1.43
C CYS A 23 4.11 -4.19 2.13
N ASP A 24 5.26 -4.88 2.10
CA ASP A 24 6.50 -4.32 2.66
C ASP A 24 7.02 -3.19 1.77
N PRO A 25 7.37 -2.02 2.33
CA PRO A 25 7.72 -0.82 1.55
C PRO A 25 9.04 -0.94 0.78
N ASP A 26 9.95 -1.82 1.19
CA ASP A 26 11.29 -1.95 0.60
C ASP A 26 11.40 -3.08 -0.44
N ALA A 27 10.29 -3.75 -0.78
CA ALA A 27 10.34 -5.01 -1.52
C ALA A 27 10.52 -4.85 -3.04
N GLU A 28 10.15 -3.71 -3.64
CA GLU A 28 10.15 -3.55 -5.11
C GLU A 28 10.68 -2.17 -5.55
N PRO A 29 11.44 -2.08 -6.66
CA PRO A 29 11.78 -0.80 -7.26
C PRO A 29 10.51 -0.11 -7.76
N ALA A 30 10.33 1.16 -7.42
CA ALA A 30 9.21 1.96 -7.90
C ALA A 30 9.16 1.97 -9.44
N GLU A 31 8.13 1.34 -10.01
CA GLU A 31 7.76 1.59 -11.40
C GLU A 31 7.40 3.08 -11.56
N SER A 32 7.68 3.65 -12.73
CA SER A 32 7.46 5.08 -13.04
C SER A 32 6.10 5.58 -12.57
N VAL A 33 6.06 6.76 -11.96
CA VAL A 33 4.83 7.44 -11.54
C VAL A 33 3.89 7.57 -12.74
N GLY A 34 2.80 6.83 -12.71
CA GLY A 34 1.80 6.80 -13.77
C GLY A 34 0.52 6.17 -13.25
N GLU A 35 -0.63 6.68 -13.70
CA GLU A 35 -1.91 6.09 -13.35
C GLU A 35 -2.01 4.70 -14.00
N ARG A 36 -1.90 3.66 -13.16
CA ARG A 36 -2.15 2.28 -13.60
C ARG A 36 -3.62 2.20 -14.04
N PRO A 37 -3.93 1.62 -15.21
CA PRO A 37 -5.30 1.53 -15.68
C PRO A 37 -6.19 0.89 -14.61
N ALA A 38 -7.26 1.60 -14.23
CA ALA A 38 -8.19 1.16 -13.21
C ALA A 38 -8.73 -0.22 -13.58
N THR A 39 -8.27 -1.24 -12.84
CA THR A 39 -8.75 -2.60 -13.01
C THR A 39 -9.90 -2.78 -12.04
N TYR A 40 -11.10 -2.36 -12.43
CA TYR A 40 -12.29 -2.46 -11.58
C TYR A 40 -12.68 -3.94 -11.41
N GLY A 41 -12.85 -4.39 -10.17
CA GLY A 41 -13.33 -5.74 -9.84
C GLY A 41 -12.27 -6.83 -9.61
N VAL A 42 -10.97 -6.50 -9.62
CA VAL A 42 -9.89 -7.52 -9.46
C VAL A 42 -9.32 -7.67 -8.05
N GLY A 43 -9.96 -7.07 -7.03
CA GLY A 43 -9.51 -7.13 -5.63
C GLY A 43 -8.58 -5.98 -5.25
N TRP A 44 -7.86 -6.14 -4.13
CA TRP A 44 -6.95 -5.13 -3.60
C TRP A 44 -5.53 -5.36 -4.15
N ILE A 45 -4.84 -4.28 -4.52
CA ILE A 45 -3.46 -4.32 -5.01
C ILE A 45 -2.58 -3.52 -4.03
N PRO A 46 -1.36 -3.97 -3.71
CA PRO A 46 -0.42 -3.18 -2.91
C PRO A 46 -0.14 -1.84 -3.60
N GLY A 47 -0.24 -0.74 -2.85
CA GLY A 47 0.23 0.56 -3.33
C GLY A 47 1.73 0.75 -3.10
N THR A 48 2.34 1.65 -3.86
CA THR A 48 3.73 2.07 -3.67
C THR A 48 3.77 3.54 -3.19
N PRO A 49 4.59 3.88 -2.18
CA PRO A 49 4.68 5.25 -1.68
C PRO A 49 5.13 6.27 -2.74
N GLU A 50 5.91 5.84 -3.73
CA GLU A 50 6.44 6.70 -4.79
C GLU A 50 5.36 7.14 -5.78
N HIS A 51 4.25 6.39 -5.88
CA HIS A 51 3.09 6.80 -6.68
C HIS A 51 2.25 7.87 -5.98
N TYR A 52 2.53 8.17 -4.71
CA TYR A 52 1.82 9.18 -3.94
C TYR A 52 2.46 10.56 -4.09
N ASP A 53 1.85 11.42 -4.90
CA ASP A 53 2.31 12.80 -5.08
C ASP A 53 1.91 13.68 -3.89
N ARG A 54 2.92 14.10 -3.12
CA ARG A 54 2.75 14.92 -1.92
C ARG A 54 2.34 16.37 -2.22
N GLU A 55 2.60 16.86 -3.43
CA GLU A 55 2.27 18.24 -3.84
C GLU A 55 0.75 18.43 -3.93
N TYR A 56 0.02 17.38 -4.29
CA TYR A 56 -1.45 17.39 -4.42
C TYR A 56 -2.18 16.90 -3.17
N CYS A 57 -1.46 16.70 -2.07
CA CYS A 57 -2.07 16.27 -0.81
C CYS A 57 -2.86 17.41 -0.16
N VAL A 58 -4.08 17.10 0.26
CA VAL A 58 -4.83 17.99 1.16
C VAL A 58 -4.13 18.00 2.51
N ASN A 59 -3.47 19.12 2.82
CA ASN A 59 -2.79 19.30 4.10
C ASN A 59 -3.78 19.87 5.12
N PRO A 60 -4.17 19.14 6.19
CA PRO A 60 -5.26 19.54 7.09
C PRO A 60 -4.92 20.71 8.05
N GLY A 61 -3.80 21.40 7.85
CA GLY A 61 -3.29 22.45 8.76
C GLY A 61 -3.06 23.83 8.14
N GLY A 62 -3.59 24.14 6.95
CA GLY A 62 -3.38 25.42 6.28
C GLY A 62 -4.64 26.28 6.17
N GLN A 63 -4.79 27.22 7.09
CA GLN A 63 -5.30 28.58 6.82
C GLN A 63 -4.16 29.56 7.04
#